data_AF-A0A8H7WJB1-F1
#
_entry.id   AF-A0A8H7WJB1-F1
#
_cell.length_a   1.000
_cell.length_b   1.000
_cell.length_c   1.000
_cell.angle_alpha   90.00
_cell.angle_beta   90.00
_cell.angle_gamma   90.00
#
_symmetry.space_group_name_H-M   'P 1'
#
loop_
_entity.id
_entity.type
_entity.pdbx_description
1 polymer ?
#
loop_
_entity_poly.entity_id
_entity_poly.type
_entity_poly.pdbx_seq_one_letter_code
_entity_poly.pdbx_strand_id
1 'polypeptide(L)'
;MEGIGIYIISSGRPNNVQKMQTQHLPDLDVTWVVSKSQIDAYKSEGANKVLTYGKCAPGKDLCRSRNFALQHAFDQNLVCVQLSDDLNKMSWWVRDAPDSLERRPLSIATAIQFILKQMKLANFFLGGGMPTNNTYWARTSSKLGDRTGKPYTTHHFILGDLMVIRPTRLRFNENLSLKEDYEYTVQHIKENGGVVRCFQILAQWKHYTNEGGAVAYRTDEEEKRNIRLLKELHPGWFAGHKTGSKVQVTLRAPAKYRLGSQGVKKAESKGSTSGSNESNASVVERLVACSVLLENSGLRRSKRKLSSYAEDSGVGV
;
A
#
# COMPACT_ATOMS: atom_id res chain seq x y z
N MET A 1 -15.82 -12.08 1.19
CA MET A 1 -14.70 -11.14 1.00
C MET A 1 -13.91 -11.11 2.30
N GLU A 2 -12.58 -11.09 2.25
CA GLU A 2 -11.77 -10.82 3.45
C GLU A 2 -12.13 -9.41 3.96
N GLY A 3 -12.32 -9.25 5.26
CA GLY A 3 -12.54 -7.93 5.84
C GLY A 3 -11.28 -7.08 5.73
N ILE A 4 -11.44 -5.75 5.62
CA ILE A 4 -10.34 -4.80 5.46
C ILE A 4 -10.46 -3.74 6.55
N GLY A 5 -9.39 -3.50 7.29
CA GLY A 5 -9.24 -2.34 8.15
C GLY A 5 -8.30 -1.33 7.49
N ILE A 6 -8.74 -0.07 7.35
CA ILE A 6 -7.94 1.00 6.76
C ILE A 6 -7.45 1.93 7.88
N TYR A 7 -6.13 2.06 7.99
CA TYR A 7 -5.45 2.80 9.04
C TYR A 7 -4.61 3.90 8.43
N ILE A 8 -4.85 5.14 8.86
CA ILE A 8 -4.02 6.29 8.50
C ILE A 8 -3.02 6.49 9.63
N ILE A 9 -1.74 6.28 9.32
CA ILE A 9 -0.65 6.48 10.28
C ILE A 9 -0.25 7.95 10.21
N SER A 10 -0.49 8.72 11.28
CA SER A 10 -0.15 10.13 11.28
C SER A 10 0.37 10.64 12.62
N SER A 11 1.13 11.73 12.55
CA SER A 11 1.68 12.45 13.69
C SER A 11 1.87 13.92 13.33
N GLY A 12 1.33 14.81 14.17
CA GLY A 12 1.53 16.25 14.09
C GLY A 12 0.82 16.96 12.94
N ARG A 13 -0.10 16.29 12.23
CA ARG A 13 -0.76 16.81 11.03
C ARG A 13 -2.28 16.62 11.03
N PRO A 14 -2.99 17.10 12.07
CA PRO A 14 -4.44 16.93 12.18
C PRO A 14 -5.20 17.62 11.03
N ASN A 15 -4.66 18.71 10.48
CA ASN A 15 -5.25 19.42 9.33
C ASN A 15 -5.34 18.58 8.04
N ASN A 16 -4.60 17.46 7.93
CA ASN A 16 -4.73 16.54 6.81
C ASN A 16 -6.02 15.70 6.86
N VAL A 17 -6.72 15.67 8.00
CA VAL A 17 -7.93 14.84 8.19
C VAL A 17 -9.00 15.15 7.17
N GLN A 18 -9.37 16.42 7.03
CA GLN A 18 -10.42 16.83 6.11
C GLN A 18 -10.06 16.45 4.67
N LYS A 19 -8.83 16.75 4.25
CA LYS A 19 -8.37 16.41 2.90
C LYS A 19 -8.45 14.91 2.63
N MET A 20 -7.90 14.08 3.53
CA MET A 20 -7.89 12.64 3.33
C MET A 20 -9.31 12.07 3.31
N GLN A 21 -10.15 12.42 4.28
CA GLN A 21 -11.51 11.88 4.38
C GLN A 21 -12.44 12.40 3.29
N THR A 22 -12.33 13.66 2.85
CA THR A 22 -13.28 14.21 1.86
C THR A 22 -12.85 14.00 0.41
N GLN A 23 -11.54 14.09 0.11
CA GLN A 23 -11.05 14.06 -1.27
C GLN A 23 -10.56 12.68 -1.69
N HIS A 24 -9.99 11.90 -0.77
CA HIS A 24 -9.30 10.66 -1.11
C HIS A 24 -10.03 9.41 -0.61
N LEU A 25 -10.81 9.54 0.47
CA LEU A 25 -11.48 8.45 1.18
C LEU A 25 -12.96 8.74 1.53
N PRO A 26 -13.76 9.46 0.71
CA PRO A 26 -15.10 9.92 1.09
C PRO A 26 -16.06 8.80 1.51
N ASP A 27 -15.90 7.61 0.93
CA ASP A 27 -16.81 6.48 1.14
C ASP A 27 -16.13 5.33 1.92
N LEU A 28 -14.97 5.58 2.53
CA LEU A 28 -14.20 4.56 3.23
C LEU A 28 -14.21 4.80 4.74
N ASP A 29 -14.49 3.74 5.48
CA ASP A 29 -14.38 3.73 6.93
C ASP A 29 -12.90 3.62 7.34
N VAL A 30 -12.33 4.73 7.80
CA VAL A 30 -10.90 4.86 8.09
C VAL A 30 -10.66 5.16 9.56
N THR A 31 -9.56 4.62 10.07
CA THR A 31 -9.12 4.81 11.46
C THR A 31 -7.79 5.54 11.49
N TRP A 32 -7.75 6.67 12.18
CA TRP A 32 -6.52 7.43 12.41
C TRP A 32 -5.75 6.81 13.58
N VAL A 33 -4.48 6.49 13.36
CA VAL A 33 -3.59 5.98 14.41
C VAL A 33 -2.58 7.06 14.75
N VAL A 34 -2.74 7.62 15.95
CA VAL A 34 -1.99 8.80 16.42
C VAL A 34 -1.48 8.61 17.85
N SER A 35 -0.57 9.47 18.29
CA SER A 35 -0.13 9.48 19.69
C SER A 35 -1.26 9.92 20.63
N LYS A 36 -1.20 9.47 21.90
CA LYS A 36 -2.23 9.81 22.91
C LYS A 36 -2.43 11.33 23.08
N SER A 37 -1.36 12.12 22.97
CA SER A 37 -1.42 13.58 23.10
C SER A 37 -2.07 14.30 21.92
N GLN A 38 -2.36 13.60 20.82
CA GLN A 38 -2.88 14.19 19.58
C GLN A 38 -4.37 13.89 19.34
N ILE A 39 -5.02 13.10 20.21
CA ILE A 39 -6.43 12.68 20.01
C ILE A 39 -7.34 13.87 19.74
N ASP A 40 -7.30 14.88 20.61
CA ASP A 40 -8.25 15.99 20.57
C ASP A 40 -8.07 16.83 19.30
N ALA A 41 -6.81 17.04 18.89
CA ALA A 41 -6.49 17.77 17.67
C ALA A 41 -7.00 17.06 16.40
N TYR A 42 -6.93 15.73 16.32
CA TYR A 42 -7.47 15.00 15.17
C TYR A 42 -9.00 14.95 15.19
N LYS A 43 -9.60 14.79 16.37
CA LYS A 43 -11.06 14.82 16.51
C LYS A 43 -11.65 16.19 16.15
N SER A 44 -10.99 17.29 16.52
CA SER A 44 -11.45 18.64 16.16
C SER A 44 -11.41 18.89 14.66
N GLU A 45 -10.53 18.20 13.93
CA GLU A 45 -10.45 18.25 12.46
C GLU A 45 -11.39 17.26 11.76
N GLY A 46 -12.25 16.56 12.51
CA GLY A 46 -13.29 15.68 11.98
C GLY A 46 -12.88 14.22 11.83
N ALA A 47 -11.84 13.74 12.54
CA ALA A 47 -11.46 12.34 12.47
C ALA A 47 -12.53 11.46 13.15
N ASN A 48 -13.23 10.65 12.36
CA ASN A 48 -14.36 9.85 12.84
C ASN A 48 -13.95 8.74 13.80
N LYS A 49 -12.79 8.12 13.55
CA LYS A 49 -12.22 7.05 14.37
C LYS A 49 -10.76 7.35 14.64
N VAL A 50 -10.40 7.37 15.91
CA VAL A 50 -9.03 7.64 16.37
C VAL A 50 -8.63 6.53 17.33
N LEU A 51 -7.52 5.86 17.04
CA LEU A 51 -6.87 4.90 17.90
C LEU A 51 -5.51 5.44 18.33
N THR A 52 -5.08 5.05 19.53
CA THR A 52 -3.80 5.49 20.07
C THR A 52 -2.95 4.34 20.53
N TYR A 53 -1.68 4.43 20.20
CA TYR A 53 -0.66 3.56 20.73
C TYR A 53 -0.11 4.13 22.05
N GLY A 54 0.46 3.25 22.89
CA GLY A 54 1.04 3.64 24.17
C GLY A 54 2.25 4.56 24.04
N LYS A 55 2.77 5.07 25.17
CA LYS A 55 3.99 5.89 25.18
C LYS A 55 5.17 5.15 24.54
N CYS A 56 5.99 5.87 23.77
CA CYS A 56 7.26 5.36 23.28
C CYS A 56 8.33 6.46 23.34
N ALA A 57 9.60 6.06 23.19
CA ALA A 57 10.70 7.00 23.08
C ALA A 57 10.58 7.81 21.76
N PRO A 58 11.09 9.06 21.74
CA PRO A 58 11.11 9.87 20.52
C PRO A 58 11.70 9.12 19.32
N GLY A 59 11.06 9.24 18.15
CA GLY A 59 11.51 8.58 16.92
C GLY A 59 11.14 7.10 16.79
N LYS A 60 10.50 6.50 17.81
CA LYS A 60 9.97 5.12 17.75
C LYS A 60 8.45 5.05 17.47
N ASP A 61 7.80 6.20 17.45
CA ASP A 61 6.36 6.37 17.22
C ASP A 61 5.87 5.71 15.94
N LEU A 62 6.65 5.78 14.87
CA LEU A 62 6.25 5.27 13.57
C LEU A 62 6.10 3.74 13.58
N CYS A 63 7.15 3.01 13.96
CA CYS A 63 7.05 1.54 14.05
C CYS A 63 5.99 1.09 15.05
N ARG A 64 5.85 1.79 16.17
CA ARG A 64 4.86 1.47 17.21
C ARG A 64 3.43 1.63 16.71
N SER A 65 3.12 2.74 16.06
CA SER A 65 1.80 3.01 15.47
C SER A 65 1.47 2.00 14.36
N ARG A 66 2.43 1.66 13.50
CA ARG A 66 2.26 0.62 12.47
C ARG A 66 1.98 -0.75 13.08
N ASN A 67 2.75 -1.16 14.10
CA ASN A 67 2.53 -2.42 14.81
C ASN A 67 1.18 -2.47 15.53
N PHE A 68 0.76 -1.36 16.12
CA PHE A 68 -0.55 -1.25 16.74
C PHE A 68 -1.69 -1.42 15.72
N ALA A 69 -1.58 -0.80 14.54
CA ALA A 69 -2.54 -0.97 13.45
C ALA A 69 -2.60 -2.43 12.95
N LEU A 70 -1.44 -3.09 12.82
CA LEU A 70 -1.38 -4.52 12.48
C LEU A 70 -2.10 -5.36 13.52
N GLN A 71 -1.80 -5.16 14.80
CA GLN A 71 -2.39 -5.91 15.89
C GLN A 71 -3.92 -5.76 15.91
N HIS A 72 -4.40 -4.51 15.90
CA HIS A 72 -5.83 -4.22 15.92
C HIS A 72 -6.57 -4.85 14.73
N ALA A 73 -5.98 -4.84 13.53
CA ALA A 73 -6.56 -5.49 12.35
C ALA A 73 -6.56 -7.02 12.48
N PHE A 74 -5.44 -7.61 12.89
CA PHE A 74 -5.25 -9.06 12.89
C PHE A 74 -6.01 -9.77 14.00
N ASP A 75 -6.24 -9.11 15.15
CA ASP A 75 -7.11 -9.62 16.21
C ASP A 75 -8.57 -9.79 15.73
N GLN A 76 -8.94 -9.07 14.67
CA GLN A 76 -10.25 -9.16 14.01
C GLN A 76 -10.19 -9.94 12.70
N ASN A 77 -9.06 -10.59 12.40
CA ASN A 77 -8.80 -11.31 11.15
C ASN A 77 -9.02 -10.45 9.88
N LEU A 78 -8.69 -9.16 9.96
CA LEU A 78 -8.78 -8.21 8.86
C LEU A 78 -7.45 -8.09 8.10
N VAL A 79 -7.52 -7.82 6.80
CA VAL A 79 -6.39 -7.27 6.05
C VAL A 79 -6.12 -5.85 6.59
N CYS A 80 -4.87 -5.57 6.95
CA CYS A 80 -4.45 -4.25 7.41
C CYS A 80 -3.98 -3.43 6.22
N VAL A 81 -4.67 -2.34 5.92
CA VAL A 81 -4.20 -1.32 4.96
C VAL A 81 -3.64 -0.16 5.76
N GLN A 82 -2.39 0.20 5.51
CA GLN A 82 -1.74 1.38 6.11
C GLN A 82 -1.51 2.43 5.04
N LEU A 83 -1.93 3.66 5.35
CA LEU A 83 -1.78 4.84 4.49
C LEU A 83 -1.03 5.95 5.24
N SER A 84 -0.19 6.69 4.52
CA SER A 84 0.19 8.03 4.93
C SER A 84 -1.01 8.98 4.82
N ASP A 85 -0.97 10.10 5.52
CA ASP A 85 -2.01 11.13 5.55
C ASP A 85 -1.79 12.28 4.56
N ASP A 86 -0.73 12.21 3.74
CA ASP A 86 -0.28 13.30 2.89
C ASP A 86 -0.35 12.99 1.39
N LEU A 87 -1.33 12.16 1.00
CA LEU A 87 -1.57 11.84 -0.40
C LEU A 87 -1.81 13.12 -1.19
N ASN A 88 -1.10 13.29 -2.30
CA ASN A 88 -1.36 14.37 -3.24
C ASN A 88 -2.23 13.88 -4.39
N LYS A 89 -1.79 12.82 -5.05
CA LYS A 89 -2.48 12.25 -6.21
C LYS A 89 -2.21 10.77 -6.29
N MET A 90 -3.23 10.01 -6.68
CA MET A 90 -3.05 8.63 -7.09
C MET A 90 -3.59 8.44 -8.52
N SER A 91 -2.84 7.68 -9.29
CA SER A 91 -3.14 7.42 -10.69
C SER A 91 -2.79 6.00 -11.05
N TRP A 92 -3.50 5.50 -12.06
CA TRP A 92 -3.20 4.29 -12.75
C TRP A 92 -2.48 4.64 -14.06
N TRP A 93 -1.47 3.87 -14.46
CA TRP A 93 -0.99 3.94 -15.85
C TRP A 93 -1.60 2.84 -16.70
N VAL A 94 -2.20 3.22 -17.82
CA VAL A 94 -2.76 2.30 -18.81
C VAL A 94 -1.87 2.34 -20.05
N ARG A 95 -1.59 1.17 -20.61
CA ARG A 95 -0.96 1.06 -21.92
C ARG A 95 -2.07 0.73 -22.90
N ASP A 96 -2.54 1.74 -23.63
CA ASP A 96 -3.58 1.57 -24.65
C ASP A 96 -2.97 1.10 -25.99
N ALA A 97 -1.68 1.33 -26.21
CA ALA A 97 -0.92 0.85 -27.37
C ALA A 97 0.57 0.62 -26.99
N PRO A 98 1.38 -0.09 -27.80
CA PRO A 98 2.79 -0.36 -27.51
C PRO A 98 3.60 0.89 -27.10
N ASP A 99 3.25 2.04 -27.69
CA ASP A 99 3.94 3.31 -27.51
C ASP A 99 3.12 4.40 -26.77
N SER A 100 1.86 4.13 -26.41
CA SER A 100 1.05 5.08 -25.65
C SER A 100 0.97 4.69 -24.18
N LEU A 101 1.26 5.67 -23.32
CA LEU A 101 1.14 5.54 -21.87
C LEU A 101 0.26 6.68 -21.37
N GLU A 102 -0.95 6.35 -20.94
CA GLU A 102 -1.89 7.30 -20.39
C GLU A 102 -1.96 7.17 -18.86
N ARG A 103 -2.07 8.30 -18.16
CA ARG A 103 -2.36 8.32 -16.72
C ARG A 103 -3.84 8.59 -16.52
N ARG A 104 -4.50 7.71 -15.78
CA ARG A 104 -5.89 7.89 -15.37
C ARG A 104 -5.97 8.07 -13.84
N PRO A 105 -6.89 8.90 -13.32
CA PRO A 105 -7.16 8.95 -11.89
C PRO A 105 -7.48 7.56 -11.33
N LEU A 106 -7.05 7.28 -10.10
CA LEU A 106 -7.33 6.02 -9.43
C LEU A 106 -7.77 6.29 -7.99
N SER A 107 -8.88 5.69 -7.56
CA SER A 107 -9.32 5.75 -6.18
C SER A 107 -8.52 4.80 -5.28
N ILE A 108 -8.36 5.15 -3.99
CA ILE A 108 -7.67 4.29 -3.00
C ILE A 108 -8.37 2.93 -2.89
N ALA A 109 -9.71 2.91 -2.91
CA ALA A 109 -10.49 1.68 -2.88
C ALA A 109 -10.10 0.73 -4.04
N THR A 110 -10.08 1.24 -5.28
CA THR A 110 -9.73 0.44 -6.46
C THR A 110 -8.27 -0.04 -6.40
N ALA A 111 -7.34 0.80 -5.94
CA ALA A 111 -5.95 0.41 -5.76
C ALA A 111 -5.79 -0.73 -4.76
N ILE A 112 -6.43 -0.65 -3.58
CA ILE A 112 -6.40 -1.69 -2.55
C ILE A 112 -6.95 -3.01 -3.11
N GLN A 113 -8.10 -2.97 -3.78
CA GLN A 113 -8.71 -4.18 -4.36
C GLN A 113 -7.80 -4.83 -5.41
N PHE A 114 -7.18 -4.02 -6.27
CA PHE A 114 -6.25 -4.53 -7.27
C PHE A 114 -5.02 -5.17 -6.61
N ILE A 115 -4.38 -4.49 -5.65
CA ILE A 115 -3.22 -5.01 -4.92
C ILE A 115 -3.59 -6.32 -4.23
N LEU A 116 -4.71 -6.37 -3.52
CA LEU A 116 -5.17 -7.56 -2.80
C LEU A 116 -5.46 -8.73 -3.76
N LYS A 117 -6.05 -8.47 -4.93
CA LYS A 117 -6.24 -9.47 -5.99
C LYS A 117 -4.90 -10.05 -6.44
N GLN A 118 -3.91 -9.21 -6.72
CA GLN A 118 -2.57 -9.66 -7.12
C GLN A 118 -1.85 -10.44 -6.00
N MET A 119 -1.98 -10.00 -4.75
CA MET A 119 -1.44 -10.72 -3.58
C MET A 119 -2.03 -12.12 -3.43
N LYS A 120 -3.34 -12.29 -3.66
CA LYS A 120 -4.01 -13.59 -3.64
C LYS A 120 -3.50 -14.51 -4.73
N LEU A 121 -3.42 -14.02 -5.96
CA LEU A 121 -2.93 -14.78 -7.11
C LEU A 121 -1.46 -15.21 -6.92
N ALA A 122 -0.66 -14.36 -6.28
CA ALA A 122 0.76 -14.63 -6.03
C ALA A 122 1.02 -15.38 -4.71
N ASN A 123 0.00 -15.59 -3.88
CA ASN A 123 0.09 -16.09 -2.51
C ASN A 123 1.10 -15.31 -1.63
N PHE A 124 1.13 -13.99 -1.74
CA PHE A 124 1.97 -13.11 -0.90
C PHE A 124 1.16 -12.34 0.14
N PHE A 125 1.86 -11.88 1.18
CA PHE A 125 1.27 -11.29 2.39
C PHE A 125 1.46 -9.78 2.50
N LEU A 126 2.33 -9.18 1.67
CA LEU A 126 2.57 -7.75 1.63
C LEU A 126 2.50 -7.24 0.18
N GLY A 127 1.78 -6.15 -0.03
CA GLY A 127 1.73 -5.46 -1.30
C GLY A 127 1.57 -3.95 -1.19
N GLY A 128 1.76 -3.26 -2.31
CA GLY A 128 1.67 -1.80 -2.40
C GLY A 128 1.82 -1.28 -3.83
N GLY A 129 1.74 0.05 -3.96
CA GLY A 129 1.95 0.78 -5.21
C GLY A 129 3.37 1.33 -5.36
N MET A 130 3.59 2.09 -6.42
CA MET A 130 4.81 2.87 -6.59
C MET A 130 4.69 4.24 -5.91
N PRO A 131 5.67 4.63 -5.08
CA PRO A 131 5.68 5.91 -4.35
C PRO A 131 6.17 7.06 -5.26
N THR A 132 5.68 7.12 -6.49
CA THR A 132 6.07 8.14 -7.46
C THR A 132 4.95 8.34 -8.48
N ASN A 133 4.86 9.55 -9.02
CA ASN A 133 4.05 9.86 -10.20
C ASN A 133 4.85 9.78 -11.51
N ASN A 134 6.15 9.42 -11.44
CA ASN A 134 7.03 9.40 -12.59
C ASN A 134 6.81 8.14 -13.44
N THR A 135 6.33 8.35 -14.67
CA THR A 135 5.98 7.29 -15.60
C THR A 135 7.19 6.55 -16.18
N TYR A 136 8.41 7.10 -16.06
CA TYR A 136 9.64 6.41 -16.50
C TYR A 136 9.82 5.07 -15.77
N TRP A 137 9.64 5.06 -14.45
CA TRP A 137 9.81 3.86 -13.63
C TRP A 137 8.68 2.85 -13.84
N ALA A 138 7.47 3.35 -14.10
CA ALA A 138 6.34 2.54 -14.55
C ALA A 138 6.68 1.83 -15.88
N ARG A 139 7.26 2.54 -16.85
CA ARG A 139 7.65 1.97 -18.15
C ARG A 139 8.77 0.93 -18.05
N THR A 140 9.76 1.16 -17.18
CA THR A 140 10.83 0.17 -16.97
C THR A 140 10.27 -1.09 -16.31
N SER A 141 9.34 -0.92 -15.36
CA SER A 141 8.68 -2.04 -14.68
C SER A 141 7.65 -2.74 -15.59
N SER A 142 7.00 -2.01 -16.52
CA SER A 142 6.07 -2.57 -17.49
C SER A 142 6.77 -3.52 -18.43
N LYS A 143 8.00 -3.23 -18.87
CA LYS A 143 8.82 -4.19 -19.65
C LYS A 143 9.07 -5.50 -18.90
N LEU A 144 9.19 -5.45 -17.57
CA LEU A 144 9.28 -6.67 -16.75
C LEU A 144 7.92 -7.38 -16.69
N GLY A 145 6.84 -6.62 -16.59
CA GLY A 145 5.48 -7.14 -16.71
C GLY A 145 5.23 -7.85 -18.04
N ASP A 146 5.59 -7.21 -19.15
CA ASP A 146 5.45 -7.75 -20.51
C ASP A 146 6.22 -9.08 -20.66
N ARG A 147 7.41 -9.20 -20.05
CA ARG A 147 8.21 -10.44 -20.05
C ARG A 147 7.64 -11.55 -19.16
N THR A 148 6.92 -11.19 -18.10
CA THR A 148 6.49 -12.14 -17.06
C THR A 148 4.98 -12.40 -17.05
N GLY A 149 4.20 -11.64 -17.82
CA GLY A 149 2.75 -11.62 -17.78
C GLY A 149 2.16 -11.08 -16.46
N LYS A 150 2.96 -10.41 -15.62
CA LYS A 150 2.56 -10.01 -14.25
C LYS A 150 2.51 -8.49 -14.09
N PRO A 151 1.44 -7.92 -13.49
CA PRO A 151 1.32 -6.47 -13.28
C PRO A 151 2.09 -5.97 -12.03
N TYR A 152 3.06 -6.73 -11.53
CA TYR A 152 3.78 -6.45 -10.29
C TYR A 152 5.21 -7.00 -10.30
N THR A 153 5.99 -6.59 -9.28
CA THR A 153 7.31 -7.13 -8.99
C THR A 153 7.35 -7.76 -7.59
N THR A 154 8.27 -8.71 -7.36
CA THR A 154 8.34 -9.49 -6.10
C THR A 154 9.44 -9.13 -5.13
N HIS A 155 10.32 -8.20 -5.52
CA HIS A 155 11.59 -7.94 -4.83
C HIS A 155 11.95 -6.46 -4.89
N HIS A 156 10.96 -5.60 -4.68
CA HIS A 156 11.13 -4.17 -4.49
C HIS A 156 10.53 -3.76 -3.15
N PHE A 157 11.06 -2.71 -2.54
CA PHE A 157 10.49 -2.14 -1.33
C PHE A 157 9.03 -1.75 -1.54
N ILE A 158 8.19 -2.18 -0.61
CA ILE A 158 6.86 -1.67 -0.40
C ILE A 158 7.01 -0.56 0.64
N LEU A 159 6.78 0.69 0.22
CA LEU A 159 6.99 1.83 1.10
C LEU A 159 5.81 2.03 2.04
N GLY A 160 6.11 2.65 3.18
CA GLY A 160 5.19 2.91 4.27
C GLY A 160 3.94 3.75 3.95
N ASP A 161 3.87 4.35 2.76
CA ASP A 161 2.80 5.26 2.36
C ASP A 161 1.52 4.56 1.86
N LEU A 162 1.65 3.37 1.28
CA LEU A 162 0.54 2.51 0.87
C LEU A 162 0.96 1.05 0.99
N MET A 163 0.56 0.43 2.10
CA MET A 163 0.81 -0.98 2.39
C MET A 163 -0.50 -1.73 2.54
N VAL A 164 -0.63 -2.87 1.88
CA VAL A 164 -1.73 -3.82 2.05
C VAL A 164 -1.13 -5.11 2.62
N ILE A 165 -1.58 -5.50 3.81
CA ILE A 165 -0.91 -6.51 4.63
C ILE A 165 -1.95 -7.55 5.07
N ARG A 166 -1.79 -8.79 4.62
CA ARG A 166 -2.62 -9.92 5.08
C ARG A 166 -2.15 -10.39 6.46
N PRO A 167 -3.04 -10.99 7.28
CA PRO A 167 -2.68 -11.49 8.60
C PRO A 167 -1.36 -12.29 8.62
N THR A 168 -0.43 -11.88 9.48
CA THR A 168 0.90 -12.48 9.62
C THR A 168 1.48 -12.21 11.03
N ARG A 169 2.49 -13.00 11.41
CA ARG A 169 3.26 -12.82 12.65
C ARG A 169 4.31 -11.71 12.56
N LEU A 170 4.66 -11.26 11.35
CA LEU A 170 5.71 -10.26 11.13
C LEU A 170 5.31 -8.89 11.70
N ARG A 171 6.29 -8.14 12.23
CA ARG A 171 6.11 -6.81 12.85
C ARG A 171 7.25 -5.88 12.45
N PHE A 172 6.99 -4.58 12.42
CA PHE A 172 8.00 -3.55 12.21
C PHE A 172 9.00 -3.54 13.37
N ASN A 173 10.29 -3.45 13.06
CA ASN A 173 11.33 -3.38 14.08
C ASN A 173 11.38 -2.01 14.75
N GLU A 174 10.95 -1.90 16.01
CA GLU A 174 10.91 -0.65 16.78
C GLU A 174 12.30 -0.07 17.14
N ASN A 175 13.40 -0.72 16.75
CA ASN A 175 14.75 -0.14 16.83
C ASN A 175 15.10 0.73 15.61
N LEU A 176 14.33 0.61 14.53
CA LEU A 176 14.36 1.50 13.39
C LEU A 176 13.42 2.69 13.63
N SER A 177 13.90 3.88 13.30
CA SER A 177 13.12 5.12 13.29
C SER A 177 12.83 5.59 11.85
N LEU A 178 13.62 5.09 10.89
CA LEU A 178 13.52 5.33 9.46
C LEU A 178 13.79 4.01 8.72
N LYS A 179 13.29 3.87 7.50
CA LYS A 179 13.47 2.67 6.65
C LYS A 179 12.90 1.40 7.28
N GLU A 180 11.93 1.54 8.18
CA GLU A 180 11.21 0.44 8.80
C GLU A 180 10.45 -0.40 7.77
N ASP A 181 9.95 0.26 6.73
CA ASP A 181 9.30 -0.35 5.56
C ASP A 181 10.28 -1.18 4.71
N TYR A 182 11.56 -0.82 4.69
CA TYR A 182 12.59 -1.58 3.97
C TYR A 182 12.87 -2.89 4.69
N GLU A 183 13.05 -2.83 6.00
CA GLU A 183 13.23 -3.99 6.88
C GLU A 183 12.02 -4.93 6.79
N TYR A 184 10.81 -4.39 6.95
CA TYR A 184 9.57 -5.15 6.88
C TYR A 184 9.36 -5.82 5.52
N THR A 185 9.68 -5.12 4.42
CA THR A 185 9.70 -5.74 3.08
C THR A 185 10.64 -6.96 3.05
N VAL A 186 11.86 -6.83 3.58
CA VAL A 186 12.84 -7.94 3.58
C VAL A 186 12.35 -9.11 4.43
N GLN A 187 11.72 -8.87 5.59
CA GLN A 187 11.09 -9.93 6.37
C GLN A 187 10.10 -10.72 5.52
N HIS A 188 9.21 -10.03 4.80
CA HIS A 188 8.22 -10.69 3.94
C HIS A 188 8.85 -11.46 2.78
N ILE A 189 9.92 -10.95 2.15
CA ILE A 189 10.61 -11.67 1.08
C ILE A 189 11.30 -12.93 1.62
N LYS A 190 11.93 -12.84 2.80
CA LYS A 190 12.60 -13.98 3.44
C LYS A 190 11.61 -15.07 3.86
N GLU A 191 10.52 -14.69 4.53
CA GLU A 191 9.52 -15.60 5.10
C GLU A 191 8.58 -16.15 4.01
N ASN A 192 8.06 -15.29 3.12
CA ASN A 192 6.97 -15.62 2.20
C ASN A 192 7.43 -15.72 0.73
N GLY A 193 8.73 -15.61 0.46
CA GLY A 193 9.29 -15.72 -0.89
C GLY A 193 9.13 -14.49 -1.78
N GLY A 194 8.37 -13.47 -1.36
CA GLY A 194 8.19 -12.24 -2.15
C GLY A 194 7.14 -11.28 -1.59
N VAL A 195 6.94 -10.20 -2.35
CA VAL A 195 5.92 -9.16 -2.13
C VAL A 195 5.17 -8.87 -3.43
N VAL A 196 4.15 -8.01 -3.41
CA VAL A 196 3.48 -7.50 -4.62
C VAL A 196 3.64 -5.99 -4.69
N ARG A 197 4.60 -5.51 -5.49
CA ARG A 197 4.63 -4.08 -5.86
C ARG A 197 3.99 -3.89 -7.22
N CYS A 198 2.74 -3.44 -7.25
CA CYS A 198 2.01 -3.14 -8.48
C CYS A 198 2.62 -1.91 -9.14
N PHE A 199 3.22 -2.09 -10.32
CA PHE A 199 3.86 -0.97 -11.01
C PHE A 199 2.87 -0.04 -11.72
N GLN A 200 1.62 -0.48 -11.89
CA GLN A 200 0.52 0.29 -12.49
C GLN A 200 -0.04 1.38 -11.59
N ILE A 201 0.13 1.21 -10.27
CA ILE A 201 -0.40 2.13 -9.27
C ILE A 201 0.70 3.13 -8.93
N LEU A 202 0.46 4.39 -9.26
CA LEU A 202 1.36 5.51 -9.02
C LEU A 202 0.75 6.42 -7.96
N ALA A 203 1.37 6.49 -6.78
CA ALA A 203 0.93 7.31 -5.67
C ALA A 203 1.99 8.37 -5.35
N GLN A 204 1.57 9.64 -5.38
CA GLN A 204 2.41 10.78 -5.05
C GLN A 204 2.08 11.28 -3.66
N TRP A 205 3.09 11.22 -2.79
CA TRP A 205 3.04 11.65 -1.39
C TRP A 205 3.97 12.84 -1.19
N LYS A 206 3.73 13.63 -0.13
CA LYS A 206 4.56 14.80 0.22
C LYS A 206 5.67 14.47 1.25
N HIS A 207 5.79 13.20 1.64
CA HIS A 207 6.57 12.61 2.76
C HIS A 207 8.06 12.98 2.93
N TYR A 208 8.63 13.82 2.06
CA TYR A 208 9.99 14.36 2.19
C TYR A 208 10.05 15.82 2.65
N THR A 209 8.98 16.61 2.50
CA THR A 209 9.00 18.07 2.74
C THR A 209 7.95 18.53 3.75
N ASN A 210 7.19 17.61 4.34
CA ASN A 210 6.13 17.96 5.28
C ASN A 210 6.68 18.23 6.68
N GLU A 211 6.06 19.17 7.40
CA GLU A 211 6.28 19.32 8.83
C GLU A 211 5.61 18.16 9.60
N GLY A 212 6.26 17.67 10.66
CA GLY A 212 5.78 16.53 11.45
C GLY A 212 6.19 15.16 10.90
N GLY A 213 5.58 14.10 11.46
CA GLY A 213 5.90 12.72 11.09
C GLY A 213 7.40 12.39 11.18
N ALA A 214 7.88 11.57 10.24
CA ALA A 214 9.29 11.17 10.17
C ALA A 214 10.24 12.34 9.86
N VAL A 215 9.74 13.42 9.26
CA VAL A 215 10.56 14.59 8.90
C VAL A 215 11.04 15.31 10.14
N ALA A 216 10.25 15.32 11.22
CA ALA A 216 10.56 16.03 12.47
C ALA A 216 11.86 15.57 13.16
N TYR A 217 12.31 14.34 12.90
CA TYR A 217 13.53 13.77 13.48
C TYR A 217 14.50 13.23 12.42
N ARG A 218 14.22 13.42 11.13
CA ARG A 218 15.08 12.92 10.05
C ARG A 218 16.33 13.78 9.95
N THR A 219 17.48 13.15 10.17
CA THR A 219 18.81 13.72 9.91
C THR A 219 19.64 12.74 9.09
N ASP A 220 20.71 13.23 8.48
CA ASP A 220 21.68 12.38 7.76
C ASP A 220 22.31 11.34 8.70
N GLU A 221 22.55 11.69 9.96
CA GLU A 221 23.08 10.82 11.00
C GLU A 221 22.10 9.69 11.31
N GLU A 222 20.81 10.02 11.42
CA GLU A 222 19.77 9.05 11.71
C GLU A 222 19.51 8.14 10.50
N GLU A 223 19.53 8.66 9.28
CA GLU A 223 19.50 7.85 8.04
C GLU A 223 20.69 6.87 7.99
N LYS A 224 21.92 7.35 8.27
CA LYS A 224 23.12 6.48 8.33
C LYS A 224 23.00 5.43 9.44
N ARG A 225 22.47 5.79 10.61
CA ARG A 225 22.22 4.84 11.73
C ARG A 225 21.29 3.73 11.30
N ASN A 226 20.14 4.07 10.71
CA ASN A 226 19.16 3.08 10.24
C ASN A 226 19.73 2.22 9.11
N ILE A 227 20.50 2.79 8.17
CA ILE A 227 21.17 2.00 7.12
C ILE A 227 22.19 1.00 7.68
N ARG A 228 22.96 1.38 8.71
CA ARG A 228 23.88 0.44 9.38
C ARG A 228 23.09 -0.71 10.02
N LEU A 229 22.06 -0.38 10.78
CA LEU A 229 21.20 -1.38 11.43
C LEU A 229 20.54 -2.32 10.41
N LEU A 230 20.05 -1.81 9.27
CA LEU A 230 19.51 -2.63 8.18
C LEU A 230 20.53 -3.65 7.64
N LYS A 231 21.79 -3.24 7.48
CA LYS A 231 22.86 -4.12 6.99
C LYS A 231 23.25 -5.17 8.02
N GLU A 232 23.20 -4.84 9.31
CA GLU A 232 23.43 -5.78 10.41
C GLU A 232 22.30 -6.81 10.50
N LEU A 233 21.04 -6.38 10.40
CA LEU A 233 19.85 -7.25 10.43
C LEU A 233 19.75 -8.16 9.19
N HIS A 234 20.15 -7.65 8.02
CA HIS A 234 20.09 -8.41 6.77
C HIS A 234 21.41 -8.31 5.98
N PRO A 235 22.47 -9.02 6.41
CA PRO A 235 23.76 -9.00 5.73
C PRO A 235 23.61 -9.39 4.24
N GLY A 236 24.13 -8.55 3.36
CA GLY A 236 24.10 -8.76 1.91
C GLY A 236 22.81 -8.35 1.18
N TRP A 237 21.76 -7.93 1.89
CA TRP A 237 20.48 -7.55 1.28
C TRP A 237 20.41 -6.08 0.83
N PHE A 238 21.33 -5.24 1.29
CA PHE A 238 21.35 -3.81 0.97
C PHE A 238 22.66 -3.41 0.30
N ALA A 239 22.56 -2.69 -0.82
CA ALA A 239 23.70 -2.07 -1.49
C ALA A 239 23.57 -0.54 -1.47
N GLY A 240 24.70 0.17 -1.49
CA GLY A 240 24.69 1.63 -1.64
C GLY A 240 24.02 2.07 -2.94
N HIS A 241 23.45 3.27 -2.95
CA HIS A 241 22.85 3.81 -4.17
C HIS A 241 23.92 4.15 -5.22
N LYS A 242 23.61 3.94 -6.51
CA LYS A 242 24.59 4.12 -7.62
C LYS A 242 25.08 5.55 -7.78
N THR A 243 24.32 6.54 -7.31
CA THR A 243 24.70 7.96 -7.37
C THR A 243 25.61 8.41 -6.23
N GLY A 244 26.06 7.48 -5.37
CA GLY A 244 26.94 7.81 -4.23
C GLY A 244 26.23 8.46 -3.04
N SER A 245 24.89 8.53 -3.05
CA SER A 245 24.12 9.02 -1.90
C SER A 245 24.42 8.18 -0.65
N LYS A 246 24.77 8.87 0.44
CA LYS A 246 25.07 8.25 1.75
C LYS A 246 23.83 7.84 2.53
N VAL A 247 22.63 8.26 2.09
CA VAL A 247 21.34 8.08 2.78
C VAL A 247 20.33 7.26 1.96
N GLN A 248 20.77 6.68 0.85
CA GLN A 248 19.95 5.82 0.01
C GLN A 248 20.59 4.45 -0.17
N VAL A 249 19.74 3.42 -0.13
CA VAL A 249 20.13 2.02 -0.36
C VAL A 249 19.20 1.36 -1.36
N THR A 250 19.71 0.36 -2.05
CA THR A 250 18.96 -0.47 -2.99
C THR A 250 18.85 -1.89 -2.44
N LEU A 251 17.72 -2.54 -2.73
CA LEU A 251 17.49 -3.93 -2.36
C LEU A 251 18.28 -4.86 -3.28
N ARG A 252 19.18 -5.66 -2.70
CA ARG A 252 19.93 -6.71 -3.38
C ARG A 252 19.34 -8.08 -3.04
N ALA A 253 18.06 -8.28 -3.37
CA ALA A 253 17.43 -9.59 -3.20
C ALA A 253 18.22 -10.67 -3.98
N PRO A 254 18.54 -11.83 -3.37
CA PRO A 254 19.17 -12.94 -4.06
C PRO A 254 18.38 -13.38 -5.30
N ALA A 255 19.07 -13.92 -6.31
CA ALA A 255 18.46 -14.25 -7.59
C ALA A 255 17.21 -15.13 -7.43
N LYS A 256 17.23 -16.12 -6.53
CA LYS A 256 16.10 -17.03 -6.25
C LYS A 256 14.78 -16.35 -5.86
N TYR A 257 14.79 -15.08 -5.44
CA TYR A 257 13.59 -14.30 -5.09
C TYR A 257 13.09 -13.38 -6.22
N ARG A 258 13.82 -13.30 -7.33
CA ARG A 258 13.48 -12.43 -8.46
C ARG A 258 12.51 -13.12 -9.41
N LEU A 259 11.53 -12.37 -9.94
CA LEU A 259 10.69 -12.89 -11.03
C LEU A 259 11.57 -13.21 -12.25
N GLY A 260 11.41 -14.42 -12.80
CA GLY A 260 12.13 -14.88 -13.99
C GLY A 260 13.48 -15.56 -13.72
N SER A 261 13.85 -15.84 -12.47
CA SER A 261 15.16 -16.42 -12.11
C SER A 261 15.19 -17.93 -11.90
N GLN A 262 14.08 -18.65 -12.12
CA GLN A 262 14.15 -20.11 -12.24
C GLN A 262 14.37 -20.50 -13.70
N GLY A 263 15.53 -21.14 -13.94
CA GLY A 263 15.69 -22.04 -15.06
C GLY A 263 14.57 -23.06 -15.02
N VAL A 264 13.85 -23.15 -16.14
CA VAL A 264 12.87 -24.19 -16.40
C VAL A 264 13.60 -25.53 -16.32
N LYS A 265 13.58 -26.21 -15.18
CA LYS A 265 13.64 -27.66 -15.21
C LYS A 265 12.29 -28.08 -15.77
N LYS A 266 12.27 -28.38 -17.07
CA LYS A 266 11.18 -29.12 -17.71
C LYS A 266 10.99 -30.37 -16.87
N ALA A 267 9.86 -30.48 -16.17
CA ALA A 267 9.34 -31.79 -15.89
C ALA A 267 9.01 -32.40 -17.27
N GLU A 268 9.72 -33.46 -17.62
CA GLU A 268 9.38 -34.27 -18.77
C GLU A 268 7.96 -34.81 -18.56
N SER A 269 6.99 -34.18 -19.22
CA SER A 269 5.72 -34.82 -19.52
C SER A 269 5.77 -35.21 -21.00
N LYS A 270 5.91 -36.50 -21.24
CA LYS A 270 5.54 -37.10 -22.52
C LYS A 270 4.02 -36.92 -22.65
N GLY A 271 3.58 -36.25 -23.71
CA GLY A 271 2.15 -36.09 -23.99
C GLY A 271 1.84 -34.98 -24.98
N SER A 272 1.81 -35.36 -26.25
CA SER A 272 1.28 -34.59 -27.38
C SER A 272 -0.16 -34.10 -27.14
N THR A 273 -0.44 -32.82 -27.38
CA THR A 273 -1.38 -32.37 -28.43
C THR A 273 -1.41 -30.84 -28.58
N SER A 274 -1.57 -30.42 -29.83
CA SER A 274 -1.64 -29.07 -30.40
C SER A 274 -2.92 -28.31 -30.03
N GLY A 275 -2.84 -26.97 -29.88
CA GLY A 275 -4.03 -26.12 -29.89
C GLY A 275 -3.79 -24.63 -29.63
N SER A 276 -3.72 -23.85 -30.72
CA SER A 276 -3.98 -22.41 -30.89
C SER A 276 -3.39 -21.36 -29.92
N ASN A 277 -2.48 -20.54 -30.45
CA ASN A 277 -2.05 -19.25 -29.89
C ASN A 277 -3.22 -18.26 -29.82
N GLU A 278 -3.72 -17.94 -28.63
CA GLU A 278 -4.49 -16.71 -28.40
C GLU A 278 -3.53 -15.51 -28.40
N SER A 279 -3.86 -14.47 -29.17
CA SER A 279 -3.08 -13.24 -29.24
C SER A 279 -3.24 -12.40 -27.96
N ASN A 280 -2.15 -11.73 -27.55
CA ASN A 280 -2.07 -10.86 -26.36
C ASN A 280 -3.11 -9.72 -26.32
N ALA A 281 -3.72 -9.37 -27.46
CA ALA A 281 -4.81 -8.39 -27.53
C ALA A 281 -6.05 -8.83 -26.74
N SER A 282 -6.39 -10.13 -26.76
CA SER A 282 -7.62 -10.66 -26.14
C SER A 282 -7.58 -10.70 -24.61
N VAL A 283 -6.39 -10.65 -24.00
CA VAL A 283 -6.21 -10.65 -22.54
C VAL A 283 -6.34 -9.22 -21.99
N VAL A 284 -5.87 -8.23 -22.73
CA VAL A 284 -5.96 -6.80 -22.36
C VAL A 284 -7.40 -6.31 -22.45
N GLU A 285 -8.14 -6.69 -23.50
CA GLU A 285 -9.58 -6.36 -23.62
C GLU A 285 -10.41 -6.97 -22.49
N ARG A 286 -10.10 -8.19 -22.05
CA ARG A 286 -10.78 -8.84 -20.90
C ARG A 286 -10.46 -8.15 -19.56
N LEU A 287 -9.30 -7.52 -19.42
CA LEU A 287 -8.93 -6.76 -18.21
C LEU A 287 -9.60 -5.38 -18.15
N VAL A 288 -9.78 -4.70 -19.30
CA VAL A 288 -10.53 -3.44 -19.41
C VAL A 288 -12.03 -3.66 -19.20
N ALA A 289 -12.59 -4.76 -19.73
CA ALA A 289 -13.98 -5.13 -19.46
C ALA A 289 -14.24 -5.40 -17.95
N CYS A 290 -13.24 -5.90 -17.22
CA CYS A 290 -13.36 -6.17 -15.79
C CYS A 290 -13.38 -4.90 -14.94
N SER A 291 -12.72 -3.80 -15.36
CA SER A 291 -12.82 -2.50 -14.67
C SER A 291 -14.16 -1.81 -14.90
N VAL A 292 -14.75 -1.94 -16.10
CA VAL A 292 -16.08 -1.37 -16.42
C VAL A 292 -17.22 -2.12 -15.70
N LEU A 293 -17.06 -3.42 -15.45
CA LEU A 293 -18.04 -4.21 -14.68
C LEU A 293 -18.00 -3.95 -13.15
N LEU A 294 -16.85 -3.51 -12.63
CA LEU A 294 -16.71 -3.16 -11.21
C LEU A 294 -17.33 -1.79 -10.86
N GLU A 295 -17.50 -0.89 -11.83
CA GLU A 295 -18.24 0.37 -11.63
C GLU A 295 -19.76 0.16 -11.53
N ASN A 296 -20.28 -0.95 -12.05
CA ASN A 296 -21.72 -1.23 -12.10
C ASN A 296 -22.23 -2.23 -11.04
N SER A 297 -21.36 -2.76 -10.17
CA SER A 297 -21.73 -3.76 -9.15
C SER A 297 -21.74 -3.19 -7.71
N GLY A 298 -22.59 -2.19 -7.50
CA GLY A 298 -23.50 -2.11 -6.35
C GLY A 298 -22.92 -2.04 -4.93
N LEU A 299 -22.76 -0.82 -4.41
CA LEU A 299 -23.15 -0.51 -3.03
C LEU A 299 -24.63 -0.09 -3.03
N ARG A 300 -25.55 -1.06 -2.91
CA ARG A 300 -26.96 -0.77 -2.61
C ARG A 300 -27.10 -0.41 -1.13
N ARG A 301 -27.48 0.85 -0.87
CA ARG A 301 -27.88 1.38 0.44
C ARG A 301 -29.10 0.62 0.98
N SER A 302 -29.00 0.07 2.19
CA SER A 302 -30.17 -0.25 3.02
C SER A 302 -30.76 1.06 3.57
N LYS A 303 -31.76 1.63 2.90
CA LYS A 303 -32.61 2.68 3.47
C LYS A 303 -33.56 2.04 4.49
N ARG A 304 -33.28 2.16 5.79
CA ARG A 304 -34.35 2.09 6.79
C ARG A 304 -35.15 3.38 6.73
N LYS A 305 -36.45 3.26 6.49
CA LYS A 305 -37.44 4.34 6.60
C LYS A 305 -37.42 4.87 8.03
N LEU A 306 -37.14 6.16 8.20
CA LEU A 306 -37.65 6.98 9.28
C LEU A 306 -38.75 7.83 8.64
N SER A 307 -40.01 7.45 8.87
CA SER A 307 -41.15 8.30 8.53
C SER A 307 -41.40 9.26 9.69
N SER A 308 -41.36 10.53 9.33
CA SER A 308 -41.99 11.68 9.97
C SER A 308 -43.28 11.38 10.75
N TYR A 309 -43.35 11.87 11.97
CA TYR A 309 -44.56 12.46 12.53
C TYR A 309 -44.16 13.78 13.17
N ALA A 310 -44.53 14.88 12.52
CA ALA A 310 -44.63 16.19 13.12
C ALA A 310 -46.02 16.73 12.76
N GLU A 311 -46.68 17.20 13.81
CA GLU A 311 -47.76 18.19 13.83
C GLU A 311 -49.13 17.77 13.31
N ASP A 312 -50.06 17.60 14.25
CA ASP A 312 -51.33 18.30 14.11
C ASP A 312 -51.71 18.93 15.45
N SER A 313 -51.83 20.24 15.43
CA SER A 313 -52.29 21.10 16.50
C SER A 313 -53.67 21.59 16.13
N GLY A 314 -54.70 21.28 16.93
CA GLY A 314 -55.92 22.09 16.90
C GLY A 314 -57.21 21.46 17.40
N VAL A 315 -57.63 21.94 18.57
CA VAL A 315 -59.00 22.41 18.89
C VAL A 315 -60.14 21.38 18.93
N GLY A 316 -60.78 21.28 20.11
CA GLY A 316 -62.23 21.51 20.19
C GLY A 316 -63.09 20.41 20.80
N VAL A 317 -63.59 20.73 22.01
CA VAL A 317 -64.73 20.17 22.76
C VAL A 317 -64.49 18.88 23.54
#